data_AF-A0A0F9HJT6-F1
#
_entry.id   AF-A0A0F9HJT6-F1
#
_cell.length_a   1.000
_cell.length_b   1.000
_cell.length_c   1.000
_cell.angle_alpha   90.00
_cell.angle_beta   90.00
_cell.angle_gamma   90.00
#
_symmetry.space_group_name_H-M   'P 1'
#
loop_
_entity.id
_entity.type
_entity.pdbx_description
1 polymer ?
#
loop_
_entity_poly.entity_id
_entity_poly.type
_entity_poly.pdbx_seq_one_letter_code
_entity_poly.pdbx_strand_id
1 'polypeptide(L)' 'MNGLKPGTILSVMNFRFVVETTDEDGNSFIRQTGAVKPATKNNLKEQIRDDINAEKFKKEKKEKKIVKTKQELEGDNNG' A
#
# COMPACT_ATOMS: atom_id res chain seq x y z
N MET A 1 -9.64 -0.68 -24.40
CA MET A 1 -9.76 -1.55 -23.21
C MET A 1 -10.82 -0.94 -22.30
N ASN A 2 -11.92 -1.66 -22.07
CA ASN A 2 -13.11 -1.16 -21.36
C ASN A 2 -13.16 -1.56 -19.88
N GLY A 3 -12.17 -2.31 -19.38
CA GLY A 3 -12.11 -2.71 -17.97
C GLY A 3 -11.35 -1.73 -17.07
N LEU A 4 -11.39 -2.00 -15.77
CA LEU A 4 -10.75 -1.14 -14.77
C LEU A 4 -9.23 -1.20 -14.90
N LYS A 5 -8.53 -0.09 -14.65
CA LYS A 5 -7.07 -0.08 -14.71
C LYS A 5 -6.49 -0.86 -13.53
N PRO A 6 -5.45 -1.71 -13.74
CA PRO A 6 -4.69 -2.29 -12.64
C PRO A 6 -4.23 -1.22 -11.64
N GLY A 7 -4.31 -1.53 -10.35
CA GLY A 7 -4.06 -0.60 -9.25
C GLY A 7 -5.23 0.29 -8.86
N THR A 8 -6.36 0.25 -9.59
CA THR A 8 -7.59 0.95 -9.18
C THR A 8 -8.05 0.42 -7.82
N ILE A 9 -8.34 1.32 -6.89
CA ILE A 9 -8.87 0.98 -5.57
C ILE A 9 -10.38 1.13 -5.59
N LEU A 10 -11.08 0.06 -5.22
CA LEU A 10 -12.53 0.03 -5.07
C LEU A 10 -12.88 -0.06 -3.59
N SER A 11 -13.96 0.61 -3.20
CA SER A 11 -14.45 0.59 -1.82
C SER A 11 -15.94 0.27 -1.84
N VAL A 12 -16.34 -0.82 -1.18
CA VAL A 12 -17.74 -1.21 -1.02
C VAL A 12 -18.02 -1.41 0.45
N MET A 13 -18.91 -0.57 1.00
CA MET A 13 -19.18 -0.50 2.44
C MET A 13 -17.88 -0.35 3.25
N ASN A 14 -17.54 -1.39 4.02
CA ASN A 14 -16.42 -1.50 4.91
C ASN A 14 -15.24 -2.26 4.28
N PHE A 15 -15.30 -2.62 3.00
CA PHE A 15 -14.25 -3.43 2.37
C PHE A 15 -13.52 -2.63 1.30
N ARG A 16 -12.21 -2.88 1.21
CA ARG A 16 -11.35 -2.33 0.16
C ARG A 16 -10.84 -3.44 -0.74
N PHE A 17 -10.84 -3.14 -2.03
CA PHE A 17 -10.36 -4.03 -3.07
C PHE A 17 -9.38 -3.28 -3.95
N VAL A 18 -8.41 -3.99 -4.50
CA VAL A 18 -7.52 -3.48 -5.55
C VAL A 18 -7.74 -4.32 -6.80
N VAL A 19 -7.80 -3.66 -7.96
CA VAL A 19 -7.78 -4.33 -9.26
C VAL A 19 -6.35 -4.79 -9.51
N GLU A 20 -6.14 -6.10 -9.61
CA GLU A 20 -4.79 -6.65 -9.87
C GLU A 20 -4.51 -6.67 -11.37
N THR A 21 -5.44 -7.23 -12.14
CA THR A 21 -5.34 -7.35 -13.60
C THR A 21 -6.71 -7.14 -14.22
N THR A 22 -6.69 -6.78 -15.50
CA THR A 22 -7.86 -6.70 -16.36
C THR A 22 -7.49 -7.34 -17.68
N ASP A 23 -8.33 -8.27 -18.13
CA ASP A 23 -8.12 -8.97 -19.40
C ASP A 23 -8.49 -8.08 -20.60
N GLU A 24 -8.27 -8.60 -21.81
CA GLU A 24 -8.53 -7.89 -23.05
C GLU A 24 -10.02 -7.65 -23.30
N ASP A 25 -10.87 -8.51 -22.75
CA ASP A 25 -12.34 -8.42 -22.81
C ASP A 25 -12.90 -7.40 -21.79
N GLY A 26 -12.08 -6.95 -20.85
CA GLY A 26 -12.43 -5.95 -19.84
C GLY A 26 -12.91 -6.53 -18.51
N ASN A 27 -12.79 -7.84 -18.28
CA ASN A 27 -13.04 -8.44 -16.98
C ASN A 27 -11.87 -8.14 -16.03
N SER A 28 -12.20 -7.67 -14.84
CA SER A 28 -11.22 -7.29 -13.83
C SER A 28 -11.14 -8.31 -12.69
N PHE A 29 -9.92 -8.76 -12.41
CA PHE A 29 -9.63 -9.57 -11.22
C PHE A 29 -9.31 -8.63 -10.05
N ILE A 30 -10.08 -8.75 -8.98
CA ILE A 30 -9.96 -7.89 -7.80
C ILE A 30 -9.54 -8.71 -6.59
N ARG A 31 -8.64 -8.17 -5.78
CA ARG A 31 -8.24 -8.74 -4.49
C ARG A 31 -8.69 -7.84 -3.35
N GLN A 32 -9.30 -8.44 -2.33
CA GLN A 32 -9.62 -7.73 -1.09
C GLN A 32 -8.32 -7.41 -0.34
N THR A 33 -8.09 -6.13 -0.05
CA THR A 33 -6.89 -5.65 0.65
C THR A 33 -7.15 -5.36 2.12
N GLY A 34 -8.41 -5.27 2.54
CA GLY A 34 -8.75 -5.14 3.94
C GLY A 34 -10.23 -4.90 4.21
N ALA A 35 -10.54 -4.88 5.51
CA ALA A 35 -11.83 -4.42 6.03
C ALA A 35 -11.57 -3.21 6.94
N VAL A 36 -12.24 -2.11 6.65
CA VAL A 36 -12.34 -0.95 7.52
C VAL A 36 -13.46 -1.23 8.52
N LYS A 37 -13.21 -1.10 9.82
CA LYS A 37 -14.31 -1.13 10.78
C LYS A 37 -15.30 -0.02 10.40
N PRO A 38 -16.63 -0.23 10.50
CA PRO A 38 -17.58 0.84 10.29
C PRO A 38 -17.22 1.95 11.26
N ALA A 39 -16.61 3.01 10.75
CA ALA A 39 -16.34 4.19 11.53
C ALA A 39 -17.71 4.79 11.87
N THR A 40 -17.95 5.06 13.14
CA THR A 40 -19.05 5.90 13.61
C THR A 40 -18.97 7.24 12.88
N LYS A 41 -19.61 7.32 11.71
CA LYS A 41 -19.71 8.35 10.63
C LYS A 41 -18.66 9.46 10.42
N ASN A 42 -17.68 9.73 11.28
CA ASN A 42 -16.87 10.95 11.21
C ASN A 42 -15.36 10.74 10.99
N ASN A 43 -14.79 9.54 11.17
CA ASN A 43 -13.31 9.38 11.18
C ASN A 43 -12.72 8.57 10.03
N LEU A 44 -13.49 8.21 8.99
CA LEU A 44 -12.98 7.37 7.90
C LEU A 44 -11.81 8.03 7.13
N LYS A 45 -11.87 9.34 6.90
CA LYS A 45 -10.81 10.10 6.21
C LYS A 45 -9.54 10.22 7.06
N GLU A 46 -9.67 10.40 8.37
CA GLU A 46 -8.52 10.45 9.29
C GLU A 46 -7.86 9.07 9.40
N GLN A 47 -8.67 8.02 9.55
CA GLN A 47 -8.14 6.66 9.63
C GLN A 47 -7.41 6.24 8.34
N ILE A 48 -7.93 6.61 7.17
CA ILE A 48 -7.22 6.42 5.88
C ILE A 48 -5.87 7.16 5.87
N ARG A 49 -5.84 8.41 6.36
CA ARG A 49 -4.62 9.24 6.36
C ARG A 49 -3.57 8.67 7.31
N ASP A 50 -3.99 8.22 8.48
CA ASP A 50 -3.09 7.66 9.50
C ASP A 50 -2.50 6.32 9.05
N ASP A 51 -3.30 5.45 8.42
CA ASP A 51 -2.83 4.19 7.85
C ASP A 51 -1.78 4.43 6.76
N ILE A 52 -2.03 5.37 5.84
CA ILE A 52 -1.07 5.73 4.77
C ILE A 52 0.22 6.30 5.35
N ASN A 53 0.14 7.15 6.38
CA ASN A 53 1.32 7.74 7.01
C ASN A 53 2.14 6.71 7.80
N ALA A 54 1.48 5.78 8.50
CA ALA A 54 2.14 4.69 9.21
C ALA A 54 2.91 3.76 8.25
N GLU A 55 2.36 3.49 7.07
CA GLU A 55 2.99 2.66 6.06
C GLU A 55 4.21 3.35 5.42
N LYS A 56 4.11 4.65 5.12
CA LYS A 56 5.26 5.47 4.66
C LYS A 56 6.39 5.50 5.69
N PHE A 57 6.08 5.73 6.96
CA PHE A 57 7.09 5.80 8.02
C PHE A 57 7.82 4.46 8.22
N LYS A 58 7.09 3.34 8.13
CA LYS A 58 7.71 1.99 8.17
C LYS A 58 8.66 1.78 6.99
N LYS A 59 8.30 2.26 5.79
CA LYS A 59 9.14 2.16 4.60
C LYS A 59 10.43 2.98 4.73
N GLU A 60 10.33 4.23 5.18
CA GLU A 60 11.50 5.09 5.43
C GLU A 60 12.43 4.52 6.51
N LYS A 61 11.87 3.96 7.58
CA LYS A 61 12.69 3.36 8.66
C LYS A 61 13.43 2.10 8.16
N LYS A 62 12.83 1.33 7.26
CA LYS A 62 13.45 0.17 6.63
C LYS A 62 14.56 0.60 5.65
N GLU A 63 14.32 1.64 4.85
CA GLU A 63 15.34 2.21 3.94
C GLU A 63 16.52 2.81 4.70
N LYS A 64 16.29 3.58 5.77
CA LYS A 64 17.37 4.12 6.62
C LYS A 64 18.21 3.01 7.28
N LYS A 65 17.58 1.91 7.69
CA LYS A 65 18.30 0.75 8.25
C LYS A 65 19.19 0.10 7.18
N ILE A 66 18.70 -0.05 5.95
CA ILE A 66 19.46 -0.62 4.83
C ILE A 66 20.65 0.26 4.45
N VAL A 67 20.48 1.59 4.38
CA VAL A 67 21.56 2.53 4.07
C VAL A 67 22.65 2.48 5.14
N LYS A 68 22.27 2.45 6.43
CA LYS A 68 23.24 2.35 7.53
C LYS A 68 24.06 1.06 7.45
N THR A 69 23.41 -0.08 7.22
CA THR A 69 24.11 -1.37 7.10
C THR A 69 25.03 -1.42 5.87
N LYS A 70 24.68 -0.78 4.76
CA LYS A 70 25.57 -0.68 3.59
C LYS A 70 26.82 0.16 3.88
N GLN A 71 26.68 1.28 4.58
CA GLN A 71 27.84 2.12 4.96
C GLN A 71 28.78 1.41 5.93
N GLU A 72 28.26 0.58 6.84
CA GLU A 72 29.07 -0.24 7.75
C GLU A 72 29.83 -1.35 6.99
N LEU A 73 29.24 -1.97 5.96
CA LEU A 73 29.89 -3.01 5.16
C LEU A 73 30.93 -2.48 4.16
N GLU A 74 30.79 -1.24 3.68
CA GLU A 74 31.74 -0.61 2.75
C GLU A 74 32.95 0.02 3.49
N GLY A 75 32.85 0.24 4.80
CA GLY A 75 33.93 0.79 5.64
C GLY A 75 35.03 -0.21 6.04
N ASP A 76 34.79 -1.51 5.92
CA ASP A 76 35.70 -2.57 6.41
C ASP A 76 36.70 -3.09 5.35
N ASN A 77 36.68 -2.57 4.11
CA ASN A 77 37.60 -3.02 3.03
C ASN A 77 38.82 -2.11 2.79
N ASN A 78 39.20 -1.27 3.76
CA ASN A 78 40.40 -0.42 3.69
C ASN A 78 41.31 -0.58 4.93
N GLY A 79 41.53 -1.83 5.35
CA GLY A 79 42.53 -2.22 6.36
C GLY A 79 43.63 -3.08 5.75
#